data_AF-A0A926BCZ8-F1
#
_entry.id   AF-A0A926BCZ8-F1
#
_cell.length_a   1.000
_cell.length_b   1.000
_cell.length_c   1.000
_cell.angle_alpha   90.00
_cell.angle_beta   90.00
_cell.angle_gamma   90.00
#
_symmetry.space_group_name_H-M   'P 1'
#
loop_
_entity.id
_entity.type
_entity.pdbx_description
1 polymer ?
#
loop_
_entity_poly.entity_id
_entity_poly.type
_entity_poly.pdbx_seq_one_letter_code
_entity_poly.pdbx_strand_id
1 'polypeptide(L)'
;MNINHVSPNYIQSSITRAALAVGFGLTALSIPLTVTVLTESPVRAQEADTVSTSQLSGGTVPAGAVRVRARQVPEEVTKALRTMMESAGDTVKQGRTELLVWETGKKGAKANDIKSQIGATLRRGNWEYTEGEPDAKIGPFTLVTALQTKPTRRALIGFWVPTEEALILAWTEMLPAKNEPSRAEAGKPADAEYSIGQIFKDLQPEHVVTPPVPEPYKTSASNSSPASVLSFTMTPNQYCINVMKSAMPPMPSFAKLALKPGVVRGYVKDSKERPLAGAVIGVRSSSAGGFYSGASAKSDARGYYEVAVPWGAASFYTATITQDYADGRASFGLHPADGEADSFATAGGLVENWVLLPYGVGDRDSASDQPQYSGNYYGGSLSVSYYIADPRFDGDKNLPDGSELEVTLSPEGKLFDGSTGKAIVVRRPVKESSRTSFYINNVPVGTYRISARLIGGNSPRSLHLKETGPYSSRPLGLDPKEGATTATLTFRPGGAKARMSPAARGNWDSLDVSVSL
;
A
#
# COMPACT_ATOMS: atom_id res chain seq x y z
N MET A 1 30.03 57.45 -10.27
CA MET A 1 28.78 58.13 -9.84
C MET A 1 27.99 57.14 -9.02
N ASN A 2 27.36 57.63 -7.97
CA ASN A 2 27.25 57.02 -6.65
C ASN A 2 25.79 56.58 -6.38
N ILE A 3 25.62 55.80 -5.30
CA ILE A 3 24.42 55.62 -4.44
C ILE A 3 23.61 54.30 -4.58
N ASN A 4 23.98 53.35 -3.72
CA ASN A 4 23.24 52.74 -2.58
C ASN A 4 21.95 51.91 -2.73
N HIS A 5 22.04 50.72 -2.08
CA HIS A 5 21.10 50.05 -1.15
C HIS A 5 19.60 50.03 -1.44
N VAL A 6 19.01 48.81 -1.36
CA VAL A 6 17.90 48.52 -0.42
C VAL A 6 18.02 47.07 0.11
N SER A 7 17.98 46.91 1.43
CA SER A 7 17.85 45.63 2.16
C SER A 7 16.39 45.17 2.21
N PRO A 8 16.07 43.86 2.22
CA PRO A 8 14.73 43.44 2.57
C PRO A 8 14.61 43.24 4.09
N ASN A 9 13.92 44.18 4.74
CA ASN A 9 13.27 43.93 6.03
C ASN A 9 12.13 42.92 5.81
N TYR A 10 12.03 41.88 6.65
CA TYR A 10 10.81 41.12 6.79
C TYR A 10 10.20 41.36 8.17
N ILE A 11 8.98 41.86 8.14
CA ILE A 11 8.11 42.14 9.29
C ILE A 11 7.59 40.82 9.84
N GLN A 12 7.74 40.60 11.15
CA GLN A 12 6.90 39.64 11.89
C GLN A 12 5.48 40.21 11.98
N SER A 13 4.48 39.47 11.49
CA SER A 13 3.07 39.77 11.77
C SER A 13 2.36 38.57 12.39
N SER A 14 1.59 38.89 13.42
CA SER A 14 0.80 38.05 14.30
C SER A 14 -0.31 37.23 13.62
N ILE A 15 -0.71 36.17 14.33
CA ILE A 15 -1.79 35.24 14.03
C ILE A 15 -3.14 35.97 13.98
N THR A 16 -3.86 35.86 12.86
CA THR A 16 -5.31 36.14 12.78
C THR A 16 -6.05 34.90 12.30
N ARG A 17 -7.09 34.49 13.03
CA ARG A 17 -7.95 33.33 12.74
C ARG A 17 -9.01 33.71 11.70
N ALA A 18 -9.22 32.87 10.69
CA ALA A 18 -10.42 32.90 9.86
C ALA A 18 -11.34 31.74 10.27
N ALA A 19 -12.63 32.01 10.41
CA ALA A 19 -13.66 31.02 10.72
C ALA A 19 -14.42 30.66 9.44
N LEU A 20 -14.49 29.36 9.12
CA LEU A 20 -15.38 28.82 8.10
C LEU A 20 -16.66 28.35 8.81
N ALA A 21 -17.77 29.06 8.63
CA ALA A 21 -19.08 28.62 9.08
C ALA A 21 -19.78 27.91 7.91
N VAL A 22 -19.52 26.61 7.77
CA VAL A 22 -20.40 25.71 7.02
C VAL A 22 -21.25 25.00 8.07
N GLY A 23 -22.55 24.79 7.83
CA GLY A 23 -23.54 24.23 8.77
C GLY A 23 -23.31 22.78 9.24
N PHE A 24 -22.07 22.33 9.32
CA PHE A 24 -21.65 21.15 10.06
C PHE A 24 -20.91 21.68 11.29
N GLY A 25 -21.23 21.20 12.49
CA GLY A 25 -20.52 21.54 13.73
C GLY A 25 -19.06 21.05 13.78
N LEU A 26 -18.29 21.24 12.70
CA LEU A 26 -16.84 21.09 12.70
C LEU A 26 -16.22 22.34 13.33
N THR A 27 -15.51 22.13 14.42
CA THR A 27 -14.48 23.07 14.85
C THR A 27 -13.46 23.22 13.73
N ALA A 28 -12.95 24.44 13.53
CA ALA A 28 -12.00 24.77 12.47
C ALA A 28 -10.80 23.81 12.50
N LEU A 29 -10.78 22.85 11.56
CA LEU A 29 -9.72 21.86 11.43
C LEU A 29 -8.64 22.48 10.54
N SER A 30 -7.49 22.80 11.13
CA SER A 30 -6.31 23.23 10.36
C SER A 30 -5.58 21.98 9.89
N ILE A 31 -5.76 21.62 8.63
CA ILE A 31 -5.07 20.50 8.00
C ILE A 31 -3.82 21.06 7.30
N PRO A 32 -2.60 20.69 7.72
CA PRO A 32 -1.41 20.98 6.94
C PRO A 32 -1.37 20.03 5.74
N LEU A 33 -1.96 20.45 4.63
CA LEU A 33 -1.81 19.76 3.35
C LEU A 33 -0.64 20.43 2.59
N THR A 34 0.22 19.65 1.94
CA THR A 34 1.25 20.20 1.05
C THR A 34 1.19 19.40 -0.22
N VAL A 35 0.51 19.93 -1.24
CA VAL A 35 0.36 19.29 -2.55
C VAL A 35 1.30 20.01 -3.51
N THR A 36 2.38 19.33 -3.92
CA THR A 36 3.25 19.84 -4.99
C THR A 36 2.75 19.29 -6.31
N VAL A 37 2.12 20.14 -7.13
CA VAL A 37 1.68 19.76 -8.48
C VAL A 37 2.83 20.04 -9.43
N LEU A 38 3.40 18.97 -10.01
CA LEU A 38 4.42 19.07 -11.06
C LEU A 38 3.74 19.37 -12.40
N THR A 39 4.01 20.53 -13.00
CA THR A 39 3.48 20.95 -14.31
C THR A 39 4.47 20.68 -15.45
N GLU A 40 5.16 19.53 -15.48
CA GLU A 40 6.12 19.23 -16.56
C GLU A 40 6.06 17.78 -17.09
N SER A 41 4.85 17.32 -17.36
CA SER A 41 4.65 16.41 -18.48
C SER A 41 3.35 16.81 -19.14
N PRO A 42 3.34 17.25 -20.42
CA PRO A 42 2.08 17.34 -21.14
C PRO A 42 1.49 15.94 -21.07
N VAL A 43 0.34 15.80 -20.41
CA VAL A 43 -0.51 14.61 -20.57
C VAL A 43 -0.59 14.44 -22.07
N ARG A 44 0.05 13.39 -22.63
CA ARG A 44 0.04 13.19 -24.08
C ARG A 44 -1.42 13.15 -24.48
N ALA A 45 -1.84 14.11 -25.30
CA ALA A 45 -3.23 14.32 -25.72
C ALA A 45 -3.89 13.10 -26.41
N GLN A 46 -3.17 11.98 -26.56
CA GLN A 46 -3.62 10.76 -27.21
C GLN A 46 -4.39 9.79 -26.30
N GLU A 47 -4.50 10.03 -24.99
CA GLU A 47 -5.08 9.04 -24.07
C GLU A 47 -6.18 9.55 -23.13
N ALA A 48 -6.76 10.71 -23.41
CA ALA A 48 -7.80 11.30 -22.60
C ALA A 48 -9.10 11.47 -23.40
N ASP A 49 -10.23 11.28 -22.72
CA ASP A 49 -11.54 11.26 -23.37
C ASP A 49 -12.18 12.65 -23.23
N THR A 50 -12.49 13.31 -24.35
CA THR A 50 -13.31 14.54 -24.32
C THR A 50 -14.70 14.20 -23.79
N VAL A 51 -15.18 14.95 -22.80
CA VAL A 51 -16.42 14.64 -22.10
C VAL A 51 -17.33 15.86 -22.05
N SER A 52 -18.64 15.60 -22.14
CA SER A 52 -19.68 16.62 -21.98
C SER A 52 -20.46 16.50 -20.68
N THR A 53 -20.25 15.43 -19.90
CA THR A 53 -20.91 15.19 -18.62
C THR A 53 -19.92 14.68 -17.57
N SER A 54 -20.13 15.03 -16.29
CA SER A 54 -19.39 14.48 -15.14
C SER A 54 -19.96 13.11 -14.73
N GLN A 55 -19.09 12.14 -14.45
CA GLN A 55 -19.49 10.80 -14.00
C GLN A 55 -19.94 10.78 -12.53
N LEU A 56 -19.50 11.75 -11.73
CA LEU A 56 -19.90 11.88 -10.33
C LEU A 56 -21.22 12.63 -10.19
N SER A 57 -21.32 13.83 -10.75
CA SER A 57 -22.52 14.68 -10.58
C SER A 57 -23.65 14.38 -11.58
N GLY A 58 -23.33 13.75 -12.72
CA GLY A 58 -24.25 13.57 -13.85
C GLY A 58 -24.55 14.86 -14.63
N GLY A 59 -24.03 16.02 -14.19
CA GLY A 59 -24.26 17.30 -14.83
C GLY A 59 -23.36 17.55 -16.05
N THR A 60 -23.80 18.44 -16.95
CA THR A 60 -23.03 18.89 -18.11
C THR A 60 -21.79 19.68 -17.68
N VAL A 61 -20.62 19.30 -18.22
CA VAL A 61 -19.37 20.02 -17.96
C VAL A 61 -19.07 21.03 -19.09
N PRO A 62 -18.34 22.13 -18.82
CA PRO A 62 -17.96 23.10 -19.84
C PRO A 62 -17.22 22.45 -21.01
N ALA A 63 -17.44 22.97 -22.22
CA ALA A 63 -16.80 22.48 -23.43
C ALA A 63 -15.27 22.47 -23.31
N GLY A 64 -14.63 21.47 -23.94
CA GLY A 64 -13.19 21.25 -23.84
C GLY A 64 -12.75 20.52 -22.56
N ALA A 65 -13.69 20.01 -21.76
CA ALA A 65 -13.37 19.12 -20.65
C ALA A 65 -12.79 17.81 -21.17
N VAL A 66 -11.67 17.42 -20.60
CA VAL A 66 -10.99 16.16 -20.87
C VAL A 66 -10.93 15.36 -19.56
N ARG A 67 -11.42 14.11 -19.58
CA ARG A 67 -11.35 13.21 -18.42
C ARG A 67 -10.05 12.43 -18.46
N VAL A 68 -9.30 12.49 -17.37
CA VAL A 68 -8.10 11.67 -17.17
C VAL A 68 -8.54 10.28 -16.70
N ARG A 69 -8.02 9.23 -17.34
CA ARG A 69 -8.34 7.84 -16.96
C ARG A 69 -7.71 7.51 -15.61
N ALA A 70 -8.37 6.68 -14.81
CA ALA A 70 -7.94 6.34 -13.45
C ALA A 70 -6.46 5.94 -13.34
N ARG A 71 -5.97 5.11 -14.28
CA ARG A 71 -4.56 4.66 -14.34
C ARG A 71 -3.53 5.76 -14.64
N GLN A 72 -3.97 6.95 -15.00
CA GLN A 72 -3.15 8.11 -15.37
C GLN A 72 -3.31 9.28 -14.41
N VAL A 73 -4.19 9.15 -13.41
CA VAL A 73 -4.27 10.14 -12.34
C VAL A 73 -2.94 10.11 -11.59
N PRO A 74 -2.22 11.23 -11.47
CA PRO A 74 -0.98 11.28 -10.70
C PRO A 74 -1.21 10.77 -9.26
N GLU A 75 -0.24 10.02 -8.74
CA GLU A 75 -0.33 9.41 -7.41
C GLU A 75 -0.56 10.49 -6.33
N GLU A 76 0.02 11.68 -6.51
CA GLU A 76 -0.09 12.82 -5.62
C GLU A 76 -1.53 13.34 -5.52
N VAL A 77 -2.27 13.36 -6.64
CA VAL A 77 -3.69 13.75 -6.66
C VAL A 77 -4.52 12.73 -5.90
N THR A 78 -4.24 11.44 -6.12
CA THR A 78 -4.91 10.34 -5.42
C THR A 78 -4.64 10.38 -3.92
N LYS A 79 -3.38 10.62 -3.53
CA LYS A 79 -2.96 10.76 -2.13
C LYS A 79 -3.62 11.98 -1.47
N ALA A 80 -3.70 13.12 -2.16
CA ALA A 80 -4.37 14.31 -1.64
C ALA A 80 -5.87 14.08 -1.39
N LEU A 81 -6.58 13.45 -2.34
CA LEU A 81 -7.98 13.07 -2.16
C LEU A 81 -8.16 12.09 -0.99
N ARG A 82 -7.29 11.07 -0.88
CA ARG A 82 -7.29 10.11 0.23
C ARG A 82 -7.10 10.79 1.58
N THR A 83 -6.13 11.69 1.69
CA THR A 83 -5.83 12.45 2.92
C THR A 83 -7.04 13.28 3.37
N MET A 84 -7.76 13.90 2.42
CA MET A 84 -9.00 14.62 2.74
C MET A 84 -10.09 13.67 3.27
N MET A 85 -10.20 12.45 2.72
CA MET A 85 -11.15 11.45 3.20
C MET A 85 -10.81 10.94 4.60
N GLU A 86 -9.53 10.64 4.87
CA GLU A 86 -9.05 10.22 6.19
C GLU A 86 -9.30 11.31 7.24
N SER A 87 -9.14 12.57 6.86
CA SER A 87 -9.42 13.72 7.75
C SER A 87 -10.90 13.84 8.12
N ALA A 88 -11.81 13.25 7.33
CA ALA A 88 -13.23 13.18 7.64
C ALA A 88 -13.59 12.03 8.61
N GLY A 89 -12.60 11.23 9.02
CA GLY A 89 -12.75 10.15 10.00
C GLY A 89 -13.29 8.85 9.40
N ASP A 90 -13.55 7.89 10.28
CA ASP A 90 -13.99 6.51 9.98
C ASP A 90 -15.47 6.39 9.58
N THR A 91 -16.21 7.50 9.59
CA THR A 91 -17.64 7.54 9.24
C THR A 91 -17.89 7.57 7.73
N VAL A 92 -16.86 7.90 6.95
CA VAL A 92 -16.93 7.99 5.49
C VAL A 92 -15.86 7.12 4.83
N LYS A 93 -16.15 6.65 3.62
CA LYS A 93 -15.21 5.97 2.75
C LYS A 93 -15.17 6.68 1.40
N GLN A 94 -14.01 6.61 0.76
CA GLN A 94 -13.84 7.16 -0.58
C GLN A 94 -14.66 6.34 -1.58
N GLY A 95 -15.48 7.03 -2.37
CA GLY A 95 -16.20 6.48 -3.51
C GLY A 95 -15.43 6.65 -4.81
N ARG A 96 -16.15 6.90 -5.90
CA ARG A 96 -15.53 7.14 -7.20
C ARG A 96 -14.80 8.47 -7.23
N THR A 97 -13.64 8.50 -7.87
CA THR A 97 -12.85 9.69 -8.13
C THR A 97 -12.95 10.09 -9.61
N GLU A 98 -12.97 11.38 -9.88
CA GLU A 98 -12.97 11.93 -11.23
C GLU A 98 -11.97 13.08 -11.31
N LEU A 99 -11.19 13.09 -12.40
CA LEU A 99 -10.24 14.15 -12.71
C LEU A 99 -10.59 14.74 -14.09
N LEU A 100 -10.95 16.02 -14.09
CA LEU A 100 -11.29 16.77 -15.30
C LEU A 100 -10.26 17.87 -15.54
N VAL A 101 -9.86 18.05 -16.79
CA VAL A 101 -8.88 19.05 -17.21
C VAL A 101 -9.47 19.89 -18.34
N TRP A 102 -9.23 21.20 -18.28
CA TRP A 102 -9.55 22.15 -19.35
C TRP A 102 -8.31 22.94 -19.72
N GLU A 103 -8.08 23.16 -21.00
CA GLU A 103 -7.15 24.17 -21.47
C GLU A 103 -7.76 25.56 -21.25
N THR A 104 -7.08 26.41 -20.48
CA THR A 104 -7.57 27.75 -20.12
C THR A 104 -6.91 28.86 -20.93
N GLY A 105 -5.89 28.52 -21.72
CA GLY A 105 -5.06 29.48 -22.45
C GLY A 105 -4.13 30.28 -21.53
N LYS A 106 -3.37 31.21 -22.12
CA LYS A 106 -2.35 31.98 -21.38
C LYS A 106 -2.95 32.67 -20.14
N LYS A 107 -2.31 32.46 -18.98
CA LYS A 107 -2.66 33.06 -17.69
C LYS A 107 -4.03 32.65 -17.12
N GLY A 108 -4.58 31.51 -17.53
CA GLY A 108 -5.82 31.00 -16.94
C GLY A 108 -7.06 31.84 -17.23
N ALA A 109 -7.10 32.58 -18.36
CA ALA A 109 -8.15 33.54 -18.67
C ALA A 109 -9.59 32.98 -18.57
N LYS A 110 -9.77 31.68 -18.82
CA LYS A 110 -11.07 30.99 -18.77
C LYS A 110 -11.35 30.28 -17.44
N ALA A 111 -10.42 30.26 -16.49
CA ALA A 111 -10.53 29.43 -15.29
C ALA A 111 -11.77 29.79 -14.45
N ASN A 112 -12.00 31.08 -14.22
CA ASN A 112 -13.16 31.56 -13.44
C ASN A 112 -14.49 31.26 -14.14
N ASP A 113 -14.54 31.39 -15.47
CA ASP A 113 -15.74 31.05 -16.25
C ASP A 113 -16.07 29.56 -16.15
N ILE A 114 -15.05 28.70 -16.24
CA ILE A 114 -15.22 27.24 -16.09
C ILE A 114 -15.73 26.89 -14.69
N LYS A 115 -15.11 27.45 -13.63
CA LYS A 115 -15.55 27.26 -12.24
C LYS A 115 -17.00 27.69 -12.04
N SER A 116 -17.36 28.89 -12.53
CA SER A 116 -18.71 29.43 -12.46
C SER A 116 -19.73 28.55 -13.18
N GLN A 117 -19.40 28.05 -14.37
CA GLN A 117 -20.26 27.14 -15.13
C GLN A 117 -20.47 25.80 -14.41
N ILE A 118 -19.41 25.22 -13.82
CA ILE A 118 -19.53 24.00 -13.01
C ILE A 118 -20.43 24.23 -11.81
N GLY A 119 -20.20 25.31 -11.05
CA GLY A 119 -21.05 25.67 -9.92
C GLY A 119 -22.52 25.88 -10.33
N ALA A 120 -22.78 26.54 -11.47
CA ALA A 120 -24.12 26.73 -12.00
C ALA A 120 -24.77 25.40 -12.45
N THR A 121 -24.02 24.49 -13.09
CA THR A 121 -24.53 23.15 -13.42
C THR A 121 -24.87 22.35 -12.17
N LEU A 122 -24.00 22.34 -11.17
CA LEU A 122 -24.23 21.63 -9.92
C LEU A 122 -25.50 22.16 -9.23
N ARG A 123 -25.66 23.48 -9.11
CA ARG A 123 -26.87 24.09 -8.53
C ARG A 123 -28.13 23.73 -9.31
N ARG A 124 -28.10 23.71 -10.65
CA ARG A 124 -29.23 23.24 -11.48
C ARG A 124 -29.54 21.75 -11.27
N GLY A 125 -28.55 20.94 -10.93
CA GLY A 125 -28.69 19.53 -10.55
C GLY A 125 -29.09 19.30 -9.09
N ASN A 126 -29.56 20.33 -8.37
CA ASN A 126 -29.89 20.28 -6.95
C ASN A 126 -28.70 19.94 -6.04
N TRP A 127 -27.48 20.35 -6.42
CA TRP A 127 -26.31 20.30 -5.56
C TRP A 127 -26.09 21.66 -4.90
N GLU A 128 -25.88 21.66 -3.59
CA GLU A 128 -25.30 22.77 -2.85
C GLU A 128 -23.79 22.79 -3.08
N TYR A 129 -23.33 23.74 -3.89
CA TYR A 129 -21.93 23.87 -4.28
C TYR A 129 -21.25 25.05 -3.58
N THR A 130 -20.11 24.76 -2.95
CA THR A 130 -19.26 25.77 -2.30
C THR A 130 -17.81 25.63 -2.74
N GLU A 131 -17.15 26.78 -2.89
CA GLU A 131 -15.70 26.88 -3.08
C GLU A 131 -15.11 27.58 -1.86
N GLY A 132 -13.99 27.08 -1.36
CA GLY A 132 -13.20 27.77 -0.34
C GLY A 132 -12.41 28.94 -0.93
N GLU A 133 -11.78 29.73 -0.07
CA GLU A 133 -10.78 30.70 -0.53
C GLU A 133 -9.47 29.99 -0.85
N PRO A 134 -8.69 30.44 -1.86
CA PRO A 134 -7.33 29.97 -2.05
C PRO A 134 -6.50 30.17 -0.79
N ASP A 135 -5.88 29.10 -0.28
CA ASP A 135 -4.99 29.20 0.88
C ASP A 135 -3.54 29.22 0.41
N ALA A 136 -2.92 30.40 0.51
CA ALA A 136 -1.53 30.64 0.12
C ALA A 136 -0.51 29.71 0.81
N LYS A 137 -0.87 29.11 1.96
CA LYS A 137 -0.02 28.15 2.67
C LYS A 137 -0.05 26.76 2.06
N ILE A 138 -1.17 26.41 1.46
CA ILE A 138 -1.43 25.04 1.03
C ILE A 138 -1.13 24.90 -0.46
N GLY A 139 -1.27 25.98 -1.23
CA GLY A 139 -0.83 26.08 -2.62
C GLY A 139 -1.84 26.89 -3.45
N PRO A 140 -1.74 26.89 -4.78
CA PRO A 140 -2.68 27.61 -5.63
C PRO A 140 -4.08 26.97 -5.69
N PHE A 141 -4.37 25.96 -4.87
CA PHE A 141 -5.61 25.22 -4.95
C PHE A 141 -6.77 25.83 -4.19
N THR A 142 -7.97 25.54 -4.68
CA THR A 142 -9.24 25.95 -4.07
C THR A 142 -10.02 24.71 -3.68
N LEU A 143 -10.27 24.50 -2.38
CA LEU A 143 -11.12 23.38 -1.93
C LEU A 143 -12.54 23.57 -2.49
N VAL A 144 -13.17 22.47 -2.91
CA VAL A 144 -14.56 22.48 -3.34
C VAL A 144 -15.35 21.37 -2.67
N THR A 145 -16.61 21.67 -2.37
CA THR A 145 -17.58 20.68 -1.93
C THR A 145 -18.89 20.82 -2.69
N ALA A 146 -19.54 19.69 -2.94
CA ALA A 146 -20.88 19.66 -3.52
C ALA A 146 -21.74 18.66 -2.75
N LEU A 147 -22.89 19.09 -2.22
CA LEU A 147 -23.82 18.25 -1.48
C LEU A 147 -25.16 18.17 -2.20
N GLN A 148 -25.59 16.98 -2.59
CA GLN A 148 -26.94 16.72 -3.09
C GLN A 148 -27.74 16.08 -1.96
N THR A 149 -28.86 16.68 -1.56
CA THR A 149 -29.70 16.18 -0.45
C THR A 149 -30.86 15.31 -0.93
N LYS A 150 -31.22 15.36 -2.22
CA LYS A 150 -32.34 14.62 -2.84
C LYS A 150 -32.00 14.19 -4.29
N PRO A 151 -32.49 13.03 -4.77
CA PRO A 151 -33.28 12.03 -4.04
C PRO A 151 -32.44 11.15 -3.11
N THR A 152 -31.12 11.08 -3.34
CA THR A 152 -30.17 10.35 -2.51
C THR A 152 -29.12 11.32 -2.01
N ARG A 153 -28.80 11.27 -0.71
CA ARG A 153 -27.76 12.12 -0.13
C ARG A 153 -26.41 11.71 -0.71
N ARG A 154 -25.75 12.63 -1.42
CA ARG A 154 -24.42 12.41 -2.01
C ARG A 154 -23.56 13.63 -1.71
N ALA A 155 -22.32 13.40 -1.33
CA ALA A 155 -21.35 14.45 -1.10
C ALA A 155 -20.13 14.23 -2.01
N LEU A 156 -19.64 15.31 -2.61
CA LEU A 156 -18.37 15.36 -3.32
C LEU A 156 -17.43 16.30 -2.57
N ILE A 157 -16.17 15.90 -2.45
CA ILE A 157 -15.09 16.75 -1.96
C ILE A 157 -13.93 16.70 -2.95
N GLY A 158 -13.29 17.84 -3.16
CA GLY A 158 -12.19 17.94 -4.11
C GLY A 158 -11.49 19.28 -4.07
N PHE A 159 -10.69 19.55 -5.08
CA PHE A 159 -10.01 20.83 -5.22
C PHE A 159 -9.82 21.21 -6.69
N TRP A 160 -9.84 22.52 -6.93
CA TRP A 160 -9.36 23.12 -8.18
C TRP A 160 -7.85 23.31 -8.11
N VAL A 161 -7.15 23.00 -9.19
CA VAL A 161 -5.74 23.36 -9.38
C VAL A 161 -5.61 24.21 -10.65
N PRO A 162 -5.42 25.53 -10.52
CA PRO A 162 -5.05 26.36 -11.66
C PRO A 162 -3.57 26.13 -11.99
N THR A 163 -3.27 26.05 -13.28
CA THR A 163 -1.92 26.09 -13.84
C THR A 163 -1.84 27.24 -14.85
N GLU A 164 -0.67 27.49 -15.45
CA GLU A 164 -0.52 28.57 -16.43
C GLU A 164 -1.38 28.37 -17.69
N GLU A 165 -1.60 27.11 -18.08
CA GLU A 165 -2.23 26.75 -19.36
C GLU A 165 -3.53 25.93 -19.20
N ALA A 166 -3.76 25.35 -18.03
CA ALA A 166 -4.89 24.48 -17.75
C ALA A 166 -5.54 24.73 -16.38
N LEU A 167 -6.78 24.28 -16.23
CA LEU A 167 -7.48 24.17 -14.96
C LEU A 167 -7.84 22.70 -14.74
N ILE A 168 -7.56 22.21 -13.53
CA ILE A 168 -7.82 20.83 -13.14
C ILE A 168 -8.86 20.82 -12.03
N LEU A 169 -9.89 19.97 -12.15
CA LEU A 169 -10.80 19.60 -11.07
C LEU A 169 -10.52 18.15 -10.68
N ALA A 170 -10.01 17.94 -9.47
CA ALA A 170 -9.89 16.63 -8.86
C ALA A 170 -10.90 16.51 -7.74
N TRP A 171 -11.80 15.53 -7.80
CA TRP A 171 -12.77 15.32 -6.74
C TRP A 171 -13.18 13.87 -6.58
N THR A 172 -13.70 13.53 -5.41
CA THR A 172 -14.15 12.19 -5.08
C THR A 172 -15.49 12.22 -4.37
N GLU A 173 -16.25 11.16 -4.58
CA GLU A 173 -17.48 10.90 -3.84
C GLU A 173 -17.15 10.49 -2.40
N MET A 174 -17.89 11.03 -1.43
CA MET A 174 -17.86 10.63 -0.04
C MET A 174 -19.06 9.73 0.23
N LEU A 175 -18.81 8.48 0.58
CA LEU A 175 -19.84 7.49 0.90
C LEU A 175 -19.85 7.21 2.40
N PRO A 176 -20.98 6.87 3.03
CA PRO A 176 -20.99 6.34 4.39
C PRO A 176 -20.14 5.06 4.50
N ALA A 177 -19.32 4.94 5.54
CA ALA A 177 -18.48 3.76 5.76
C ALA A 177 -19.28 2.54 6.24
N LYS A 178 -20.33 2.78 7.04
CA LYS A 178 -21.26 1.74 7.50
C LYS A 178 -22.40 1.56 6.49
N ASN A 179 -22.72 0.32 6.16
CA ASN A 179 -23.92 -0.04 5.41
C ASN A 179 -25.14 0.30 6.26
N GLU A 180 -25.56 1.56 6.30
CA GLU A 180 -26.95 1.83 6.67
C GLU A 180 -27.83 1.18 5.60
N PRO A 181 -28.79 0.31 5.98
CA PRO A 181 -29.71 -0.28 5.02
C PRO A 181 -30.39 0.85 4.25
N SER A 182 -30.41 0.73 2.92
CA SER A 182 -31.00 1.75 2.06
C SER A 182 -32.41 2.08 2.56
N ARG A 183 -32.69 3.37 2.78
CA ARG A 183 -33.96 3.90 3.31
C ARG A 183 -35.15 3.74 2.35
N ALA A 184 -35.16 2.70 1.52
CA ALA A 184 -36.21 2.40 0.57
C ALA A 184 -37.47 1.77 1.20
N GLU A 185 -37.48 1.45 2.51
CA GLU A 185 -38.62 0.78 3.16
C GLU A 185 -39.26 1.51 4.36
N ALA A 186 -38.98 2.80 4.59
CA ALA A 186 -39.65 3.54 5.69
C ALA A 186 -40.64 4.58 5.15
N GLY A 187 -41.84 4.13 4.80
CA GLY A 187 -42.99 5.00 4.60
C GLY A 187 -43.50 5.55 5.94
N LYS A 188 -43.06 6.76 6.31
CA LYS A 188 -43.76 7.72 7.19
C LYS A 188 -43.03 9.07 7.21
N PRO A 189 -43.74 10.22 7.19
CA PRO A 189 -43.10 11.53 7.29
C PRO A 189 -42.73 11.78 8.75
N ALA A 190 -41.47 12.11 9.00
CA ALA A 190 -41.02 12.61 10.29
C ALA A 190 -40.62 14.07 10.11
N ASP A 191 -41.54 14.95 10.48
CA ASP A 191 -41.26 16.34 10.81
C ASP A 191 -40.51 16.33 12.14
N ALA A 192 -39.19 16.17 12.08
CA ALA A 192 -38.30 16.36 13.22
C ALA A 192 -36.99 16.92 12.69
N GLU A 193 -36.79 18.22 12.92
CA GLU A 193 -35.48 18.86 12.78
C GLU A 193 -34.49 18.17 13.72
N TYR A 194 -33.69 17.25 13.18
CA TYR A 194 -32.48 16.80 13.84
C TYR A 194 -31.43 17.91 13.70
N SER A 195 -31.26 18.70 14.76
CA SER A 195 -30.14 19.62 14.90
C SER A 195 -28.85 18.85 15.20
N ILE A 196 -27.80 19.16 14.44
CA ILE A 196 -26.45 18.55 14.48
C ILE A 196 -25.77 18.71 15.85
N GLY A 197 -26.29 19.54 16.76
CA GLY A 197 -25.72 19.79 18.09
C GLY A 197 -25.82 18.64 19.10
N GLN A 198 -26.72 17.67 18.94
CA GLN A 198 -26.95 16.63 19.96
C GLN A 198 -25.93 15.48 19.92
N ILE A 199 -25.26 15.24 18.79
CA ILE A 199 -24.36 14.09 18.60
C ILE A 199 -23.00 14.28 19.31
N PHE A 200 -22.62 15.52 19.64
CA PHE A 200 -21.32 15.83 20.24
C PHE A 200 -21.30 15.87 21.78
N LYS A 201 -22.45 15.71 22.44
CA LYS A 201 -22.55 15.79 23.91
C LYS A 201 -22.20 14.49 24.64
N ASP A 202 -22.21 13.35 23.94
CA ASP A 202 -21.96 12.02 24.52
C ASP A 202 -20.49 11.55 24.40
N LEU A 203 -19.59 12.44 23.97
CA LEU A 203 -18.15 12.19 23.85
C LEU A 203 -17.38 13.00 24.91
N GLN A 204 -17.48 12.58 26.18
CA GLN A 204 -16.48 12.90 27.20
C GLN A 204 -16.06 11.63 27.97
N PRO A 205 -14.77 11.52 28.38
CA PRO A 205 -14.23 10.29 28.95
C PRO A 205 -14.45 10.23 30.46
N GLU A 206 -15.05 9.15 30.95
CA GLU A 206 -15.01 8.79 32.37
C GLU A 206 -14.13 7.57 32.65
N HIS A 207 -13.32 7.73 33.70
CA HIS A 207 -12.72 6.74 34.62
C HIS A 207 -11.84 5.61 34.05
N VAL A 208 -10.53 5.78 34.27
CA VAL A 208 -9.48 4.76 34.16
C VAL A 208 -9.59 3.80 35.35
N VAL A 209 -9.84 2.51 35.07
CA VAL A 209 -9.68 1.40 36.02
C VAL A 209 -8.35 0.70 35.74
N THR A 210 -7.48 0.61 36.74
CA THR A 210 -6.20 -0.12 36.68
C THR A 210 -6.41 -1.65 36.64
N PRO A 211 -5.68 -2.40 35.79
CA PRO A 211 -5.73 -3.85 35.77
C PRO A 211 -4.84 -4.50 36.85
N PRO A 212 -5.16 -5.72 37.31
CA PRO A 212 -4.38 -6.43 38.32
C PRO A 212 -3.11 -7.07 37.76
N VAL A 213 -2.12 -7.18 38.64
CA VAL A 213 -0.78 -7.76 38.44
C VAL A 213 -0.89 -9.28 38.19
N PRO A 214 -0.21 -9.85 37.16
CA PRO A 214 -0.20 -11.29 36.95
C PRO A 214 0.85 -12.00 37.82
N GLU A 215 0.44 -13.12 38.42
CA GLU A 215 1.30 -14.06 39.16
C GLU A 215 2.27 -14.84 38.23
N PRO A 216 3.40 -15.36 38.77
CA PRO A 216 4.47 -15.95 37.97
C PRO A 216 4.15 -17.38 37.50
N TYR A 217 4.38 -17.65 36.21
CA TYR A 217 4.24 -18.97 35.61
C TYR A 217 5.40 -19.90 35.97
N LYS A 218 5.03 -21.10 36.44
CA LYS A 218 5.91 -22.26 36.63
C LYS A 218 6.37 -22.82 35.28
N THR A 219 7.66 -23.14 35.19
CA THR A 219 8.31 -23.89 34.12
C THR A 219 7.87 -25.36 34.12
N SER A 220 7.35 -25.84 32.99
CA SER A 220 7.10 -27.28 32.74
C SER A 220 7.79 -27.72 31.45
N ALA A 221 8.37 -28.91 31.53
CA ALA A 221 9.29 -29.51 30.56
C ALA A 221 8.65 -29.94 29.23
N SER A 222 9.54 -30.06 28.24
CA SER A 222 9.33 -30.43 26.83
C SER A 222 8.67 -31.79 26.63
N ASN A 223 7.50 -31.79 25.98
CA ASN A 223 6.97 -32.92 25.20
C ASN A 223 6.89 -32.47 23.74
N SER A 224 7.48 -33.25 22.83
CA SER A 224 7.47 -32.98 21.38
C SER A 224 6.07 -33.18 20.79
N SER A 225 5.28 -32.10 20.82
CA SER A 225 4.01 -31.99 20.11
C SER A 225 4.23 -32.10 18.60
N PRO A 226 3.40 -32.82 17.83
CA PRO A 226 3.53 -32.89 16.38
C PRO A 226 3.55 -31.48 15.80
N ALA A 227 4.53 -31.21 14.93
CA ALA A 227 4.72 -29.89 14.33
C ALA A 227 3.39 -29.39 13.73
N SER A 228 2.93 -28.21 14.16
CA SER A 228 1.68 -27.64 13.68
C SER A 228 1.71 -27.46 12.15
N VAL A 229 0.73 -28.00 11.44
CA VAL A 229 0.58 -27.89 9.98
C VAL A 229 -0.38 -26.74 9.65
N LEU A 230 -0.03 -25.91 8.67
CA LEU A 230 -0.90 -24.89 8.08
C LEU A 230 -1.50 -25.43 6.79
N SER A 231 -2.82 -25.66 6.76
CA SER A 231 -3.51 -26.23 5.61
C SER A 231 -4.40 -25.20 4.92
N PHE A 232 -4.35 -25.19 3.58
CA PHE A 232 -5.10 -24.27 2.75
C PHE A 232 -5.76 -25.00 1.58
N THR A 233 -6.94 -24.53 1.17
CA THR A 233 -7.64 -24.98 -0.03
C THR A 233 -7.90 -23.78 -0.92
N MET A 234 -7.57 -23.91 -2.20
CA MET A 234 -7.81 -22.90 -3.23
C MET A 234 -9.02 -23.30 -4.07
N THR A 235 -9.79 -22.32 -4.53
CA THR A 235 -10.79 -22.57 -5.59
C THR A 235 -10.08 -22.71 -6.95
N PRO A 236 -10.72 -23.29 -7.97
CA PRO A 236 -10.13 -23.33 -9.32
C PRO A 236 -9.67 -21.94 -9.80
N ASN A 237 -10.56 -20.93 -9.71
CA ASN A 237 -10.29 -19.60 -10.25
C ASN A 237 -9.32 -18.76 -9.41
N GLN A 238 -8.90 -19.23 -8.24
CA GLN A 238 -7.99 -18.50 -7.37
C GLN A 238 -6.55 -18.72 -7.85
N TYR A 239 -5.85 -17.71 -8.36
CA TYR A 239 -4.49 -17.88 -8.90
C TYR A 239 -3.37 -17.58 -7.90
N CYS A 240 -3.68 -17.17 -6.66
CA CYS A 240 -2.68 -16.89 -5.63
C CYS A 240 -3.19 -17.14 -4.21
N ILE A 241 -2.29 -17.46 -3.30
CA ILE A 241 -2.58 -17.59 -1.86
C ILE A 241 -1.43 -17.01 -1.02
N ASN A 242 -1.78 -16.20 -0.02
CA ASN A 242 -0.86 -15.76 1.04
C ASN A 242 -0.99 -16.70 2.24
N VAL A 243 0.02 -17.55 2.47
CA VAL A 243 -0.03 -18.61 3.49
C VAL A 243 0.08 -18.10 4.92
N MET A 244 0.46 -16.83 5.10
CA MET A 244 0.46 -16.21 6.42
C MET A 244 -0.73 -15.28 6.63
N LYS A 245 -1.58 -15.06 5.62
CA LYS A 245 -2.72 -14.13 5.68
C LYS A 245 -2.25 -12.77 6.21
N SER A 246 -2.86 -12.27 7.30
CA SER A 246 -2.46 -11.05 8.01
C SER A 246 -1.46 -11.28 9.14
N ALA A 247 -0.99 -12.51 9.37
CA ALA A 247 -0.05 -12.80 10.44
C ALA A 247 1.30 -12.13 10.19
N MET A 248 1.82 -11.49 11.23
CA MET A 248 3.13 -10.89 11.29
C MET A 248 3.87 -11.46 12.52
N PRO A 249 5.21 -11.59 12.48
CA PRO A 249 5.99 -11.81 13.69
C PRO A 249 5.77 -10.68 14.70
N PRO A 250 6.00 -10.92 16.00
CA PRO A 250 5.97 -9.87 17.01
C PRO A 250 6.94 -8.74 16.66
N MET A 251 6.48 -7.49 16.79
CA MET A 251 7.34 -6.32 16.60
C MET A 251 8.20 -6.09 17.84
N PRO A 252 9.51 -5.84 17.68
CA PRO A 252 10.39 -5.57 18.79
C PRO A 252 10.09 -4.19 19.40
N SER A 253 10.43 -4.03 20.68
CA SER A 253 10.40 -2.73 21.34
C SER A 253 11.59 -1.86 20.91
N PHE A 254 11.40 -0.55 20.81
CA PHE A 254 12.45 0.40 20.44
C PHE A 254 12.62 1.49 21.50
N ALA A 255 13.87 1.87 21.75
CA ALA A 255 14.17 3.02 22.59
C ALA A 255 13.67 4.30 21.89
N LYS A 256 12.94 5.14 22.62
CA LYS A 256 12.44 6.41 22.09
C LYS A 256 13.62 7.34 21.78
N LEU A 257 13.64 7.86 20.55
CA LEU A 257 14.59 8.89 20.13
C LEU A 257 13.85 10.22 20.00
N ALA A 258 14.55 11.32 20.28
CA ALA A 258 14.05 12.64 19.94
C ALA A 258 14.11 12.86 18.42
N LEU A 259 13.34 13.79 17.88
CA LEU A 259 13.57 14.29 16.53
C LEU A 259 14.88 15.10 16.48
N LYS A 260 15.51 15.12 15.31
CA LYS A 260 16.73 15.92 15.05
C LYS A 260 16.57 16.59 13.67
N PRO A 261 16.47 17.92 13.60
CA PRO A 261 16.29 18.64 12.34
C PRO A 261 17.28 18.22 11.25
N GLY A 262 16.78 18.00 10.03
CA GLY A 262 17.59 17.58 8.88
C GLY A 262 18.15 16.15 8.95
N VAL A 263 17.75 15.36 9.94
CA VAL A 263 18.28 13.99 10.15
C VAL A 263 17.13 12.99 10.29
N VAL A 264 17.27 11.87 9.60
CA VAL A 264 16.47 10.66 9.85
C VAL A 264 17.31 9.72 10.69
N ARG A 265 16.74 9.19 11.76
CA ARG A 265 17.46 8.26 12.64
C ARG A 265 16.56 7.19 13.21
N GLY A 266 17.16 6.13 13.69
CA GLY A 266 16.41 5.04 14.30
C GLY A 266 17.27 3.84 14.59
N TYR A 267 16.59 2.74 14.87
CA TYR A 267 17.20 1.44 15.12
C TYR A 267 16.72 0.42 14.10
N VAL A 268 17.56 -0.58 13.84
CA VAL A 268 17.22 -1.77 13.08
C VAL A 268 17.36 -2.98 13.98
N LYS A 269 16.29 -3.76 14.11
CA LYS A 269 16.24 -5.00 14.89
C LYS A 269 15.64 -6.14 14.07
N ASP A 270 15.81 -7.37 14.52
CA ASP A 270 14.99 -8.48 14.06
C ASP A 270 13.75 -8.69 14.95
N SER A 271 12.90 -9.65 14.56
CA SER A 271 11.70 -10.09 15.31
C SER A 271 11.99 -10.63 16.72
N LYS A 272 13.27 -10.84 17.09
CA LYS A 272 13.73 -11.30 18.41
C LYS A 272 14.44 -10.20 19.19
N GLU A 273 14.21 -8.95 18.81
CA GLU A 273 14.78 -7.74 19.39
C GLU A 273 16.32 -7.61 19.27
N ARG A 274 16.99 -8.47 18.50
CA ARG A 274 18.44 -8.39 18.32
C ARG A 274 18.78 -7.21 17.41
N PRO A 275 19.71 -6.32 17.80
CA PRO A 275 20.13 -5.22 16.94
C PRO A 275 20.86 -5.76 15.69
N LEU A 276 20.60 -5.13 14.55
CA LEU A 276 21.16 -5.54 13.27
C LEU A 276 22.13 -4.49 12.75
N ALA A 277 23.42 -4.84 12.70
CA ALA A 277 24.47 -4.01 12.14
C ALA A 277 24.54 -4.11 10.61
N GLY A 278 24.92 -3.03 9.95
CA GLY A 278 25.16 -2.99 8.50
C GLY A 278 23.90 -2.90 7.63
N ALA A 279 22.72 -2.72 8.22
CA ALA A 279 21.50 -2.42 7.48
C ALA A 279 21.64 -1.06 6.78
N VAL A 280 21.32 -0.99 5.49
CA VAL A 280 21.40 0.21 4.66
C VAL A 280 20.04 0.89 4.62
N ILE A 281 19.98 2.11 5.14
CA ILE A 281 18.81 2.98 5.08
C ILE A 281 19.13 4.13 4.12
N GLY A 282 18.34 4.26 3.06
CA GLY A 282 18.50 5.27 2.03
C GLY A 282 17.29 6.17 1.93
N VAL A 283 17.54 7.47 1.97
CA VAL A 283 16.54 8.54 1.89
C VAL A 283 16.85 9.39 0.68
N ARG A 284 15.83 9.76 -0.08
CA ARG A 284 15.93 10.75 -1.15
C ARG A 284 15.02 11.92 -0.84
N SER A 285 15.44 13.13 -1.20
CA SER A 285 14.63 14.33 -1.09
C SER A 285 14.58 15.08 -2.42
N SER A 286 13.46 15.78 -2.64
CA SER A 286 13.27 16.71 -3.74
C SER A 286 12.96 18.10 -3.15
N SER A 287 13.80 19.08 -3.50
CA SER A 287 13.62 20.49 -3.14
C SER A 287 12.84 21.26 -4.21
N ALA A 288 12.92 20.83 -5.47
CA ALA A 288 12.21 21.41 -6.61
C ALA A 288 12.07 20.37 -7.74
N GLY A 289 10.84 20.07 -8.15
CA GLY A 289 10.58 19.61 -9.53
C GLY A 289 11.19 18.28 -9.99
N GLY A 290 11.38 17.27 -9.12
CA GLY A 290 11.88 15.95 -9.56
C GLY A 290 13.41 15.82 -9.60
N PHE A 291 14.15 16.84 -9.16
CA PHE A 291 15.58 16.70 -8.86
C PHE A 291 15.75 16.04 -7.50
N TYR A 292 16.16 14.76 -7.52
CA TYR A 292 16.40 13.99 -6.30
C TYR A 292 17.84 14.12 -5.83
N SER A 293 18.01 14.47 -4.57
CA SER A 293 19.26 14.28 -3.83
C SER A 293 19.09 13.14 -2.84
N GLY A 294 20.01 12.17 -2.88
CA GLY A 294 19.96 10.98 -2.04
C GLY A 294 21.06 10.95 -1.00
N ALA A 295 20.74 10.44 0.18
CA ALA A 295 21.70 10.10 1.22
C ALA A 295 21.41 8.68 1.74
N SER A 296 22.40 8.05 2.36
CA SER A 296 22.20 6.75 3.01
C SER A 296 23.21 6.55 4.13
N ALA A 297 22.84 5.75 5.11
CA ALA A 297 23.76 5.29 6.15
C ALA A 297 23.64 3.79 6.37
N LYS A 298 24.58 3.24 7.14
CA LYS A 298 24.54 1.89 7.66
C LYS A 298 24.27 1.93 9.16
N SER A 299 23.47 0.99 9.66
CA SER A 299 23.32 0.80 11.10
C SER A 299 24.63 0.32 11.75
N ASP A 300 24.89 0.79 12.96
CA ASP A 300 26.04 0.39 13.78
C ASP A 300 25.81 -0.94 14.50
N ALA A 301 26.75 -1.36 15.36
CA ALA A 301 26.66 -2.59 16.14
C ALA A 301 25.44 -2.65 17.09
N ARG A 302 24.85 -1.51 17.43
CA ARG A 302 23.63 -1.39 18.26
C ARG A 302 22.38 -1.31 17.39
N GLY A 303 22.50 -1.47 16.07
CA GLY A 303 21.44 -1.29 15.10
C GLY A 303 21.08 0.18 14.86
N TYR A 304 21.81 1.14 15.44
CA TYR A 304 21.49 2.56 15.34
C TYR A 304 21.98 3.15 14.02
N TYR A 305 21.19 4.02 13.40
CA TYR A 305 21.59 4.74 12.19
C TYR A 305 21.18 6.22 12.25
N GLU A 306 21.94 7.08 11.56
CA GLU A 306 21.55 8.46 11.24
C GLU A 306 21.85 8.75 9.76
N VAL A 307 20.91 9.38 9.05
CA VAL A 307 21.06 9.87 7.68
C VAL A 307 20.83 11.37 7.70
N ALA A 308 21.84 12.16 7.31
CA ALA A 308 21.63 13.57 7.01
C ALA A 308 20.85 13.68 5.70
N VAL A 309 19.67 14.31 5.72
CA VAL A 309 18.77 14.35 4.57
C VAL A 309 18.88 15.73 3.90
N PRO A 310 19.04 15.77 2.56
CA PRO A 310 18.96 17.03 1.81
C PRO A 310 17.62 17.73 2.07
N TRP A 311 17.60 19.05 2.01
CA TRP A 311 16.38 19.83 2.26
C TRP A 311 15.31 19.54 1.20
N GLY A 312 14.04 19.52 1.62
CA GLY A 312 12.87 19.26 0.78
C GLY A 312 11.87 18.25 1.38
N ALA A 313 10.99 17.72 0.53
CA ALA A 313 10.16 16.56 0.85
C ALA A 313 10.97 15.28 0.60
N ALA A 314 10.97 14.34 1.54
CA ALA A 314 11.80 13.15 1.48
C ALA A 314 10.99 11.86 1.61
N SER A 315 11.54 10.77 1.08
CA SER A 315 11.02 9.42 1.22
C SER A 315 12.15 8.40 1.27
N PHE A 316 11.87 7.23 1.83
CA PHE A 316 12.81 6.11 1.83
C PHE A 316 12.80 5.45 0.45
N TYR A 317 13.96 5.42 -0.23
CA TYR A 317 14.10 4.65 -1.48
C TYR A 317 14.62 3.24 -1.23
N THR A 318 15.17 2.97 -0.04
CA THR A 318 15.59 1.62 0.35
C THR A 318 15.73 1.50 1.87
N ALA A 319 15.35 0.34 2.41
CA ALA A 319 15.66 -0.10 3.75
C ALA A 319 15.95 -1.61 3.69
N THR A 320 17.22 -1.98 3.69
CA THR A 320 17.66 -3.37 3.42
C THR A 320 18.80 -3.82 4.31
N ILE A 321 18.96 -5.12 4.51
CA ILE A 321 20.14 -5.73 5.11
C ILE A 321 20.59 -6.94 4.29
N THR A 322 21.90 -7.09 4.05
CA THR A 322 22.44 -8.30 3.43
C THR A 322 22.87 -9.28 4.51
N GLN A 323 22.31 -10.50 4.50
CA GLN A 323 22.72 -11.59 5.39
C GLN A 323 23.11 -12.83 4.59
N ASP A 324 23.87 -13.71 5.24
CA ASP A 324 24.16 -15.03 4.72
C ASP A 324 22.88 -15.87 4.80
N TYR A 325 22.57 -16.58 3.73
CA TYR A 325 21.32 -17.33 3.58
C TYR A 325 21.55 -18.53 2.67
N ALA A 326 21.30 -19.72 3.22
CA ALA A 326 21.73 -21.00 2.64
C ALA A 326 23.23 -20.92 2.24
N ASP A 327 23.60 -21.40 1.05
CA ASP A 327 24.98 -21.37 0.56
C ASP A 327 25.38 -20.03 -0.10
N GLY A 328 24.61 -18.97 0.13
CA GLY A 328 24.81 -17.67 -0.51
C GLY A 328 24.51 -16.48 0.38
N ARG A 329 24.25 -15.33 -0.26
CA ARG A 329 23.87 -14.09 0.41
C ARG A 329 22.58 -13.54 -0.18
N ALA A 330 21.73 -12.99 0.67
CA ALA A 330 20.46 -12.39 0.27
C ALA A 330 20.36 -10.98 0.85
N SER A 331 19.85 -10.04 0.04
CA SER A 331 19.38 -8.75 0.56
C SER A 331 17.93 -8.93 1.01
N PHE A 332 17.66 -8.63 2.28
CA PHE A 332 16.34 -8.66 2.88
C PHE A 332 15.80 -7.23 2.96
N GLY A 333 14.55 -7.03 2.55
CA GLY A 333 13.85 -5.80 2.83
C GLY A 333 13.44 -5.71 4.30
N LEU A 334 13.35 -4.49 4.81
CA LEU A 334 13.00 -4.22 6.19
C LEU A 334 11.60 -3.59 6.28
N HIS A 335 10.86 -3.98 7.33
CA HIS A 335 9.55 -3.45 7.65
C HIS A 335 9.66 -2.22 8.56
N PRO A 336 8.96 -1.12 8.30
CA PRO A 336 8.87 0.00 9.24
C PRO A 336 8.15 -0.47 10.50
N ALA A 337 8.64 -0.07 11.67
CA ALA A 337 8.15 -0.60 12.95
C ALA A 337 6.72 -0.13 13.29
N ASP A 338 6.32 1.04 12.79
CA ASP A 338 4.97 1.57 12.91
C ASP A 338 4.03 1.09 11.79
N GLY A 339 4.58 0.37 10.81
CA GLY A 339 3.86 -0.17 9.66
C GLY A 339 3.81 0.74 8.44
N GLU A 340 4.36 1.96 8.51
CA GLU A 340 4.27 2.96 7.45
C GLU A 340 5.66 3.47 7.02
N ALA A 341 5.85 3.79 5.75
CA ALA A 341 7.12 4.32 5.23
C ALA A 341 6.89 5.58 4.40
N ASP A 342 6.13 6.50 4.98
CA ASP A 342 5.59 7.68 4.31
C ASP A 342 6.64 8.74 3.95
N SER A 343 6.23 9.64 3.05
CA SER A 343 7.00 10.86 2.76
C SER A 343 6.93 11.84 3.93
N PHE A 344 8.02 12.54 4.21
CA PHE A 344 8.14 13.48 5.33
C PHE A 344 8.88 14.76 4.95
N ALA A 345 8.66 15.83 5.72
CA ALA A 345 9.41 17.08 5.57
C ALA A 345 10.74 17.01 6.31
N THR A 346 11.83 17.33 5.61
CA THR A 346 13.20 17.16 6.15
C THR A 346 13.56 18.15 7.25
N ALA A 347 12.90 19.31 7.30
CA ALA A 347 13.18 20.36 8.28
C ALA A 347 13.05 19.87 9.74
N GLY A 348 12.07 19.01 10.03
CA GLY A 348 11.88 18.45 11.38
C GLY A 348 12.74 17.22 11.67
N GLY A 349 13.29 16.58 10.63
CA GLY A 349 13.83 15.22 10.73
C GLY A 349 12.74 14.16 10.90
N LEU A 350 13.14 12.91 11.10
CA LEU A 350 12.25 11.78 11.35
C LEU A 350 12.92 10.76 12.27
N VAL A 351 12.12 10.09 13.10
CA VAL A 351 12.54 8.86 13.77
C VAL A 351 11.80 7.70 13.13
N GLU A 352 12.52 6.78 12.51
CA GLU A 352 11.95 5.60 11.87
C GLU A 352 12.74 4.35 12.27
N ASN A 353 12.06 3.33 12.78
CA ASN A 353 12.69 2.08 13.18
C ASN A 353 12.35 0.97 12.19
N TRP A 354 13.28 0.05 11.98
CA TRP A 354 13.14 -0.99 10.97
C TRP A 354 13.27 -2.37 11.59
N VAL A 355 12.47 -3.31 11.08
CA VAL A 355 12.40 -4.69 11.56
C VAL A 355 12.67 -5.66 10.41
N LEU A 356 13.59 -6.58 10.63
CA LEU A 356 13.78 -7.74 9.75
C LEU A 356 12.79 -8.85 10.14
N LEU A 357 12.00 -9.31 9.17
CA LEU A 357 10.93 -10.28 9.39
C LEU A 357 11.11 -11.55 8.53
N PRO A 358 10.85 -12.76 9.08
CA PRO A 358 10.80 -14.00 8.30
C PRO A 358 9.65 -14.10 7.30
N TYR A 359 8.57 -13.37 7.53
CA TYR A 359 7.38 -13.30 6.70
C TYR A 359 6.59 -12.04 7.08
N GLY A 360 5.64 -11.66 6.23
CA GLY A 360 4.76 -10.54 6.47
C GLY A 360 4.35 -9.85 5.17
N VAL A 361 3.31 -9.03 5.24
CA VAL A 361 2.92 -8.15 4.13
C VAL A 361 3.77 -6.90 4.22
N GLY A 362 4.56 -6.61 3.19
CA GLY A 362 5.39 -5.41 3.10
C GLY A 362 4.58 -4.21 2.63
N ASP A 363 4.00 -4.34 1.44
CA ASP A 363 3.20 -3.29 0.80
C ASP A 363 1.74 -3.75 0.78
N ARG A 364 0.95 -3.25 1.73
CA ARG A 364 -0.44 -3.72 1.94
C ARG A 364 -1.35 -3.34 0.77
N ASP A 365 -1.20 -2.12 0.27
CA ASP A 365 -1.98 -1.62 -0.87
C ASP A 365 -1.66 -2.45 -2.12
N SER A 366 -0.38 -2.63 -2.44
CA SER A 366 0.02 -3.45 -3.59
C SER A 366 -0.31 -4.93 -3.41
N ALA A 367 -0.27 -5.47 -2.19
CA ALA A 367 -0.69 -6.85 -1.93
C ALA A 367 -2.21 -7.05 -2.12
N SER A 368 -3.02 -6.01 -1.92
CA SER A 368 -4.46 -6.04 -2.21
C SER A 368 -4.72 -6.02 -3.71
N ASP A 369 -4.03 -5.15 -4.44
CA ASP A 369 -4.24 -4.97 -5.88
C ASP A 369 -3.58 -6.06 -6.73
N GLN A 370 -2.41 -6.53 -6.30
CA GLN A 370 -1.53 -7.46 -7.02
C GLN A 370 -1.02 -8.56 -6.05
N PRO A 371 -1.92 -9.39 -5.50
CA PRO A 371 -1.59 -10.41 -4.50
C PRO A 371 -0.63 -11.50 -5.00
N GLN A 372 -0.45 -11.62 -6.31
CA GLN A 372 0.50 -12.56 -6.93
C GLN A 372 1.96 -12.08 -6.88
N TYR A 373 2.23 -10.77 -6.72
CA TYR A 373 3.59 -10.25 -6.77
C TYR A 373 4.37 -10.51 -5.49
N SER A 374 5.44 -11.28 -5.60
CA SER A 374 6.30 -11.69 -4.48
C SER A 374 6.92 -10.52 -3.73
N GLY A 375 7.24 -9.42 -4.42
CA GLY A 375 7.81 -8.20 -3.81
C GLY A 375 6.89 -7.52 -2.79
N ASN A 376 5.60 -7.86 -2.76
CA ASN A 376 4.65 -7.33 -1.77
C ASN A 376 4.78 -8.01 -0.40
N TYR A 377 5.58 -9.07 -0.28
CA TYR A 377 5.71 -9.89 0.93
C TYR A 377 7.17 -10.05 1.37
N TYR A 378 7.42 -10.06 2.68
CA TYR A 378 8.76 -10.39 3.22
C TYR A 378 9.06 -11.89 3.17
N GLY A 379 8.04 -12.73 3.06
CA GLY A 379 8.19 -14.18 2.90
C GLY A 379 8.59 -14.58 1.47
N GLY A 380 9.12 -15.79 1.33
CA GLY A 380 9.40 -16.41 0.05
C GLY A 380 8.15 -16.65 -0.80
N SER A 381 8.36 -16.86 -2.10
CA SER A 381 7.30 -17.06 -3.09
C SER A 381 7.68 -18.20 -4.03
N LEU A 382 6.67 -18.98 -4.43
CA LEU A 382 6.80 -19.97 -5.50
C LEU A 382 5.55 -19.95 -6.39
N SER A 383 5.74 -20.22 -7.67
CA SER A 383 4.67 -20.42 -8.65
C SER A 383 4.64 -21.90 -9.03
N VAL A 384 3.48 -22.54 -8.89
CA VAL A 384 3.27 -23.94 -9.29
C VAL A 384 2.52 -23.94 -10.61
N SER A 385 3.06 -24.62 -11.62
CA SER A 385 2.45 -24.75 -12.94
C SER A 385 2.27 -26.21 -13.35
N TYR A 386 1.23 -26.48 -14.12
CA TYR A 386 0.94 -27.81 -14.64
C TYR A 386 0.10 -27.72 -15.92
N TYR A 387 0.10 -28.82 -16.68
CA TYR A 387 -0.78 -29.02 -17.82
C TYR A 387 -1.91 -29.97 -17.43
N ILE A 388 -3.09 -29.76 -18.01
CA ILE A 388 -4.28 -30.58 -17.79
C ILE A 388 -4.51 -31.46 -19.00
N ALA A 389 -4.79 -32.75 -18.74
CA ALA A 389 -5.07 -33.78 -19.74
C ALA A 389 -6.19 -33.37 -20.72
N ASP A 390 -5.85 -32.97 -21.95
CA ASP A 390 -6.72 -32.86 -23.13
C ASP A 390 -6.72 -34.19 -23.92
N PRO A 391 -7.88 -34.86 -24.05
CA PRO A 391 -8.02 -36.11 -24.81
C PRO A 391 -7.54 -36.03 -26.27
N ARG A 392 -7.38 -34.83 -26.84
CA ARG A 392 -7.02 -34.62 -28.25
C ARG A 392 -5.51 -34.50 -28.49
N PHE A 393 -4.73 -34.11 -27.47
CA PHE A 393 -3.35 -33.66 -27.67
C PHE A 393 -2.34 -34.23 -26.68
N ASP A 394 -2.79 -34.96 -25.65
CA ASP A 394 -1.96 -35.12 -24.47
C ASP A 394 -1.16 -36.43 -24.41
N GLY A 395 0.08 -36.29 -23.95
CA GLY A 395 0.91 -37.41 -23.51
C GLY A 395 0.74 -37.70 -22.01
N ASP A 396 1.23 -38.85 -21.56
CA ASP A 396 1.06 -39.44 -20.21
C ASP A 396 1.56 -38.59 -19.01
N LYS A 397 2.00 -37.35 -19.22
CA LYS A 397 2.62 -36.47 -18.22
C LYS A 397 1.67 -35.41 -17.63
N ASN A 398 0.51 -35.19 -18.25
CA ASN A 398 -0.42 -34.13 -17.86
C ASN A 398 -1.36 -34.58 -16.74
N LEU A 399 -1.77 -33.66 -15.86
CA LEU A 399 -2.60 -33.99 -14.71
C LEU A 399 -4.06 -34.23 -15.17
N PRO A 400 -4.76 -35.27 -14.66
CA PRO A 400 -6.15 -35.53 -15.03
C PRO A 400 -7.08 -34.40 -14.60
N ASP A 401 -7.97 -33.96 -15.49
CA ASP A 401 -9.04 -33.01 -15.14
C ASP A 401 -9.93 -33.57 -14.01
N GLY A 402 -10.33 -32.70 -13.10
CA GLY A 402 -11.15 -33.03 -11.94
C GLY A 402 -10.40 -33.67 -10.76
N SER A 403 -9.10 -33.94 -10.88
CA SER A 403 -8.27 -34.35 -9.74
C SER A 403 -8.00 -33.17 -8.77
N GLU A 404 -7.39 -33.43 -7.62
CA GLU A 404 -6.97 -32.38 -6.68
C GLU A 404 -5.45 -32.46 -6.47
N LEU A 405 -4.75 -31.35 -6.69
CA LEU A 405 -3.32 -31.21 -6.46
C LEU A 405 -3.07 -30.80 -5.02
N GLU A 406 -2.19 -31.52 -4.31
CA GLU A 406 -1.66 -31.14 -3.00
C GLU A 406 -0.17 -30.86 -3.09
N VAL A 407 0.24 -29.65 -2.67
CA VAL A 407 1.64 -29.23 -2.54
C VAL A 407 1.96 -29.09 -1.06
N THR A 408 3.03 -29.75 -0.61
CA THR A 408 3.48 -29.70 0.79
C THR A 408 4.88 -29.11 0.87
N LEU A 409 5.07 -28.13 1.76
CA LEU A 409 6.36 -27.56 2.15
C LEU A 409 6.64 -27.93 3.60
N SER A 410 7.67 -28.75 3.84
CA SER A 410 8.10 -29.14 5.18
C SER A 410 9.43 -28.45 5.54
N PRO A 411 9.49 -27.56 6.55
CA PRO A 411 10.74 -26.90 6.91
C PRO A 411 11.87 -27.89 7.22
N GLU A 412 13.05 -27.66 6.66
CA GLU A 412 14.28 -28.40 6.95
C GLU A 412 15.13 -27.59 7.92
N GLY A 413 14.76 -27.65 9.21
CA GLY A 413 15.46 -26.95 10.28
C GLY A 413 14.80 -25.64 10.70
N LYS A 414 15.62 -24.65 11.06
CA LYS A 414 15.15 -23.33 11.52
C LYS A 414 14.93 -22.40 10.33
N LEU A 415 13.99 -21.48 10.47
CA LEU A 415 13.87 -20.31 9.58
C LEU A 415 15.10 -19.42 9.72
N PHE A 416 15.30 -18.45 8.83
CA PHE A 416 16.53 -17.62 8.88
C PHE A 416 16.65 -16.81 10.18
N ASP A 417 15.53 -16.45 10.81
CA ASP A 417 15.52 -15.75 12.09
C ASP A 417 15.80 -16.69 13.29
N GLY A 418 15.99 -17.99 13.03
CA GLY A 418 16.21 -19.05 14.01
C GLY A 418 14.94 -19.58 14.67
N SER A 419 13.75 -19.14 14.25
CA SER A 419 12.48 -19.70 14.74
C SER A 419 12.19 -21.07 14.11
N THR A 420 11.28 -21.84 14.70
CA THR A 420 10.85 -23.14 14.15
C THR A 420 9.76 -22.90 13.10
N GLY A 421 9.97 -23.42 11.88
CA GLY A 421 8.97 -23.34 10.82
C GLY A 421 7.77 -24.26 11.06
N LYS A 422 6.70 -24.03 10.29
CA LYS A 422 5.51 -24.89 10.23
C LYS A 422 5.42 -25.54 8.86
N ALA A 423 4.96 -26.79 8.80
CA ALA A 423 4.62 -27.41 7.53
C ALA A 423 3.44 -26.67 6.89
N ILE A 424 3.47 -26.50 5.58
CA ILE A 424 2.42 -25.82 4.81
C ILE A 424 1.89 -26.80 3.78
N VAL A 425 0.58 -26.97 3.73
CA VAL A 425 -0.12 -27.82 2.77
C VAL A 425 -1.11 -26.97 1.99
N VAL A 426 -0.96 -26.90 0.67
CA VAL A 426 -1.87 -26.17 -0.23
C VAL A 426 -2.53 -27.16 -1.16
N ARG A 427 -3.86 -27.15 -1.17
CA ARG A 427 -4.69 -27.99 -2.05
C ARG A 427 -5.40 -27.14 -3.09
N ARG A 428 -5.45 -27.62 -4.32
CA ARG A 428 -6.11 -26.95 -5.45
C ARG A 428 -6.74 -27.98 -6.39
N PRO A 429 -8.00 -27.83 -6.78
CA PRO A 429 -8.58 -28.63 -7.86
C PRO A 429 -7.83 -28.43 -9.18
N VAL A 430 -7.51 -29.53 -9.86
CA VAL A 430 -7.00 -29.54 -11.24
C VAL A 430 -8.19 -29.38 -12.16
N LYS A 431 -8.51 -28.12 -12.45
CA LYS A 431 -9.53 -27.71 -13.41
C LYS A 431 -9.03 -26.48 -14.17
N GLU A 432 -9.76 -26.10 -15.21
CA GLU A 432 -9.54 -24.95 -16.11
C GLU A 432 -8.75 -25.28 -17.38
N SER A 433 -8.24 -24.25 -18.07
CA SER A 433 -7.58 -24.35 -19.38
C SER A 433 -6.40 -25.32 -19.39
N SER A 434 -5.97 -25.72 -20.60
CA SER A 434 -4.89 -26.69 -20.82
C SER A 434 -3.56 -26.40 -20.10
N ARG A 435 -3.30 -25.14 -19.74
CA ARG A 435 -2.14 -24.72 -18.93
C ARG A 435 -2.60 -23.83 -17.78
N THR A 436 -2.24 -24.19 -16.56
CA THR A 436 -2.63 -23.47 -15.34
C THR A 436 -1.44 -23.24 -14.43
N SER A 437 -1.45 -22.13 -13.70
CA SER A 437 -0.45 -21.82 -12.67
C SER A 437 -1.05 -21.07 -11.49
N PHE A 438 -0.44 -21.19 -10.32
CA PHE A 438 -0.81 -20.41 -9.15
C PHE A 438 0.37 -20.09 -8.24
N TYR A 439 0.25 -19.01 -7.48
CA TYR A 439 1.30 -18.52 -6.58
C TYR A 439 1.02 -18.89 -5.13
N ILE A 440 2.03 -19.41 -4.44
CA ILE A 440 2.07 -19.58 -2.99
C ILE A 440 3.04 -18.52 -2.45
N ASN A 441 2.47 -17.47 -1.87
CA ASN A 441 3.20 -16.27 -1.44
C ASN A 441 3.33 -16.20 0.07
N ASN A 442 4.32 -15.42 0.50
CA ASN A 442 4.60 -15.09 1.89
C ASN A 442 4.96 -16.31 2.76
N VAL A 443 5.63 -17.30 2.18
CA VAL A 443 6.13 -18.46 2.93
C VAL A 443 7.25 -18.00 3.86
N PRO A 444 7.24 -18.32 5.16
CA PRO A 444 8.34 -17.97 6.05
C PRO A 444 9.69 -18.40 5.48
N VAL A 445 10.66 -17.49 5.47
CA VAL A 445 11.91 -17.73 4.75
C VAL A 445 12.80 -18.72 5.50
N GLY A 446 13.12 -19.82 4.80
CA GLY A 446 13.96 -20.92 5.26
C GLY A 446 14.15 -21.94 4.15
N THR A 447 14.79 -23.06 4.47
CA THR A 447 14.90 -24.23 3.57
C THR A 447 13.73 -25.18 3.83
N TYR A 448 13.16 -25.73 2.76
CA TYR A 448 11.99 -26.61 2.82
C TYR A 448 12.20 -27.86 1.99
N ARG A 449 11.67 -28.99 2.44
CA ARG A 449 11.38 -30.14 1.60
C ARG A 449 10.03 -29.92 0.92
N ILE A 450 10.03 -29.78 -0.40
CA ILE A 450 8.81 -29.68 -1.21
C ILE A 450 8.42 -31.06 -1.75
N SER A 451 7.12 -31.32 -1.80
CA SER A 451 6.53 -32.45 -2.51
C SER A 451 5.19 -32.05 -3.14
N ALA A 452 4.82 -32.73 -4.22
CA ALA A 452 3.51 -32.58 -4.85
C ALA A 452 2.89 -33.95 -5.11
N ARG A 453 1.58 -34.05 -4.96
CA ARG A 453 0.83 -35.28 -5.26
C ARG A 453 -0.60 -34.97 -5.70
N LEU A 454 -1.17 -35.86 -6.50
CA LEU A 454 -2.61 -35.89 -6.70
C LEU A 454 -3.28 -36.60 -5.52
N ILE A 455 -4.34 -35.97 -5.03
CA ILE A 455 -5.27 -36.50 -4.03
C ILE A 455 -6.66 -36.57 -4.68
N GLY A 456 -7.46 -37.57 -4.29
CA GLY A 456 -8.70 -37.93 -4.98
C GLY A 456 -8.51 -39.10 -5.97
N GLY A 457 -9.43 -40.06 -5.95
CA GLY A 457 -9.27 -41.39 -6.55
C GLY A 457 -8.87 -42.47 -5.52
N ASN A 458 -8.63 -43.71 -5.97
CA ASN A 458 -8.39 -44.85 -5.07
C ASN A 458 -7.05 -44.78 -4.30
N SER A 459 -6.10 -43.92 -4.67
CA SER A 459 -4.81 -43.74 -3.96
C SER A 459 -4.11 -42.43 -4.34
N PRO A 460 -3.43 -41.72 -3.39
CA PRO A 460 -2.59 -40.58 -3.71
C PRO A 460 -1.43 -40.95 -4.64
N ARG A 461 -1.13 -40.11 -5.65
CA ARG A 461 -0.03 -40.31 -6.61
C ARG A 461 0.96 -39.17 -6.55
N SER A 462 2.23 -39.46 -6.23
CA SER A 462 3.31 -38.47 -6.26
C SER A 462 3.55 -37.92 -7.66
N LEU A 463 3.93 -36.65 -7.74
CA LEU A 463 4.23 -35.94 -8.99
C LEU A 463 5.71 -35.62 -9.10
N HIS A 464 6.25 -35.65 -10.31
CA HIS A 464 7.59 -35.16 -10.59
C HIS A 464 7.63 -33.64 -10.55
N LEU A 465 8.66 -33.10 -9.90
CA LEU A 465 8.94 -31.68 -9.78
C LEU A 465 10.00 -31.27 -10.81
N LYS A 466 9.83 -30.08 -11.39
CA LYS A 466 10.82 -29.44 -12.27
C LYS A 466 10.89 -27.95 -12.00
N GLU A 467 12.08 -27.44 -11.75
CA GLU A 467 12.32 -26.00 -11.74
C GLU A 467 12.28 -25.46 -13.16
N THR A 468 11.51 -24.40 -13.37
CA THR A 468 11.32 -23.77 -14.67
C THR A 468 11.58 -22.27 -14.59
N GLY A 469 11.30 -21.56 -15.68
CA GLY A 469 11.47 -20.12 -15.76
C GLY A 469 12.91 -19.68 -16.06
N PRO A 470 13.10 -18.37 -16.31
CA PRO A 470 14.37 -17.79 -16.77
C PRO A 470 15.51 -17.89 -15.74
N TYR A 471 15.20 -18.21 -14.48
CA TYR A 471 16.16 -18.24 -13.37
C TYR A 471 16.43 -19.65 -12.83
N SER A 472 15.98 -20.69 -13.55
CA SER A 472 16.15 -22.11 -13.16
C SER A 472 17.60 -22.57 -13.05
N SER A 473 18.53 -21.88 -13.70
CA SER A 473 19.97 -22.18 -13.66
C SER A 473 20.70 -21.55 -12.46
N ARG A 474 20.01 -20.74 -11.64
CA ARG A 474 20.65 -20.11 -10.47
C ARG A 474 20.90 -21.13 -9.35
N PRO A 475 21.91 -20.90 -8.48
CA PRO A 475 22.27 -21.84 -7.42
C PRO A 475 21.14 -22.15 -6.44
N LEU A 476 20.34 -21.14 -6.07
CA LEU A 476 19.18 -21.31 -5.18
C LEU A 476 17.93 -21.70 -5.99
N GLY A 477 17.04 -22.48 -5.39
CA GLY A 477 15.81 -22.97 -6.01
C GLY A 477 15.47 -24.37 -5.50
N LEU A 478 15.05 -25.24 -6.40
CA LEU A 478 14.96 -26.68 -6.18
C LEU A 478 16.34 -27.36 -6.26
N ASP A 479 16.50 -28.42 -5.47
CA ASP A 479 17.58 -29.40 -5.59
C ASP A 479 17.04 -30.81 -5.30
N PRO A 480 17.06 -31.75 -6.26
CA PRO A 480 17.50 -31.57 -7.65
C PRO A 480 16.53 -30.68 -8.46
N LYS A 481 17.04 -30.12 -9.56
CA LYS A 481 16.28 -29.21 -10.45
C LYS A 481 15.14 -29.89 -11.22
N GLU A 482 15.18 -31.21 -11.42
CA GLU A 482 14.17 -31.95 -12.20
C GLU A 482 14.08 -33.42 -11.78
N GLY A 483 12.90 -34.01 -11.98
CA GLY A 483 12.68 -35.46 -11.99
C GLY A 483 12.42 -36.08 -10.62
N ALA A 484 12.61 -35.36 -9.53
CA ALA A 484 12.33 -35.86 -8.20
C ALA A 484 10.87 -35.67 -7.79
N THR A 485 10.33 -36.59 -6.99
CA THR A 485 9.00 -36.47 -6.37
C THR A 485 9.02 -35.65 -5.06
N THR A 486 10.23 -35.45 -4.52
CA THR A 486 10.52 -34.53 -3.43
C THR A 486 11.83 -33.81 -3.73
N ALA A 487 11.94 -32.52 -3.42
CA ALA A 487 13.17 -31.76 -3.58
C ALA A 487 13.40 -30.87 -2.35
N THR A 488 14.65 -30.46 -2.13
CA THR A 488 14.95 -29.33 -1.25
C THR A 488 14.62 -28.05 -2.02
N LEU A 489 14.00 -27.09 -1.35
CA LEU A 489 13.57 -25.79 -1.86
C LEU A 489 14.22 -24.71 -1.00
N THR A 490 14.93 -23.82 -1.67
CA THR A 490 15.50 -22.61 -1.08
C THR A 490 15.04 -21.40 -1.90
N PHE A 491 14.41 -20.42 -1.23
CA PHE A 491 13.91 -19.22 -1.92
C PHE A 491 15.01 -18.42 -2.60
N ARG A 492 14.71 -17.84 -3.77
CA ARG A 492 15.69 -17.04 -4.52
C ARG A 492 15.53 -15.56 -4.17
N PRO A 493 16.57 -14.87 -3.67
CA PRO A 493 16.51 -13.42 -3.53
C PRO A 493 16.62 -12.76 -4.91
N GLY A 494 15.96 -11.63 -5.11
CA GLY A 494 16.11 -10.79 -6.31
C GLY A 494 17.52 -10.21 -6.46
N GLY A 495 18.30 -10.21 -5.37
CA GLY A 495 19.73 -9.92 -5.37
C GLY A 495 20.36 -9.93 -3.99
N ALA A 496 21.70 -10.00 -3.96
CA ALA A 496 22.48 -9.96 -2.72
C ALA A 496 22.93 -8.54 -2.33
N LYS A 497 22.96 -7.61 -3.29
CA LYS A 497 23.43 -6.24 -3.05
C LYS A 497 22.44 -5.50 -2.17
N ALA A 498 22.94 -4.85 -1.12
CA ALA A 498 22.16 -3.87 -0.40
C ALA A 498 21.66 -2.79 -1.38
N ARG A 499 20.48 -2.22 -1.13
CA ARG A 499 19.75 -1.27 -2.00
C ARG A 499 18.97 -1.87 -3.19
N MET A 500 18.88 -3.20 -3.30
CA MET A 500 18.11 -3.83 -4.39
C MET A 500 16.60 -3.86 -4.13
N SER A 501 16.14 -3.60 -2.90
CA SER A 501 14.73 -3.54 -2.58
C SER A 501 14.32 -2.16 -2.09
N PRO A 502 13.16 -1.65 -2.55
CA PRO A 502 12.51 -0.49 -1.95
C PRO A 502 12.28 -0.69 -0.45
N ALA A 503 12.15 0.42 0.27
CA ALA A 503 11.70 0.34 1.66
C ALA A 503 10.30 -0.29 1.74
N ALA A 504 10.02 -0.99 2.84
CA ALA A 504 8.75 -1.67 3.09
C ALA A 504 8.34 -2.73 2.04
N ARG A 505 9.31 -3.33 1.31
CA ARG A 505 9.04 -4.39 0.32
C ARG A 505 9.91 -5.62 0.52
N GLY A 506 9.42 -6.75 0.03
CA GLY A 506 10.20 -7.98 -0.09
C GLY A 506 11.31 -7.88 -1.13
N ASN A 507 12.17 -8.89 -1.18
CA ASN A 507 13.20 -9.01 -2.20
C ASN A 507 13.35 -10.46 -2.67
N TRP A 508 12.23 -11.16 -2.83
CA TRP A 508 12.20 -12.55 -3.26
C TRP A 508 11.66 -12.66 -4.67
N ASP A 509 12.37 -13.41 -5.51
CA ASP A 509 11.86 -13.84 -6.80
C ASP A 509 10.86 -14.99 -6.58
N SER A 510 9.86 -15.10 -7.44
CA SER A 510 9.01 -16.30 -7.48
C SER A 510 9.81 -17.48 -8.04
N LEU A 511 9.88 -18.58 -7.29
CA LEU A 511 10.43 -19.84 -7.78
C LEU A 511 9.39 -20.56 -8.65
N ASP A 512 9.62 -20.67 -9.96
CA ASP A 512 8.71 -21.38 -10.86
C ASP A 512 8.97 -22.90 -10.82
N VAL A 513 7.96 -23.66 -10.37
CA VAL A 513 7.97 -25.12 -10.29
C VAL A 513 6.87 -25.67 -11.18
N SER A 514 7.22 -26.54 -12.12
CA SER A 514 6.28 -27.34 -12.88
C SER A 514 6.09 -28.71 -12.21
N VAL A 515 4.86 -29.21 -12.19
CA VAL A 515 4.51 -30.55 -11.70
C VAL A 515 3.89 -31.40 -12.80
N SER A 516 4.24 -32.69 -12.83
CA SER A 516 3.79 -33.66 -13.85
C SER A 516 3.69 -35.08 -13.30
N LEU A 517 2.96 -35.96 -13.99
CA LEU A 517 2.66 -37.35 -13.61
C LEU A 517 3.84 -38.31 -13.63
#